data_AF-A0A0J6HT03-F1
#
_entry.id   AF-A0A0J6HT03-F1
#
_cell.length_a   1.000
_cell.length_b   1.000
_cell.length_c   1.000
_cell.angle_alpha   90.00
_cell.angle_beta   90.00
_cell.angle_gamma   90.00
#
_symmetry.space_group_name_H-M   'P 1'
#
loop_
_entity.id
_entity.type
_entity.pdbx_description
1 polymer ?
#
loop_
_entity_poly.entity_id
_entity_poly.type
_entity_poly.pdbx_seq_one_letter_code
_entity_poly.pdbx_strand_id
1 'polypeptide(L)'
;MTTTTDTLNTLELLKKEAAKILNIESVDTHVGLGELGIDSLNVVELIVYCEQLYGSIDPEQLNITQYTTLEQIDSQLQQQQVA
;
A
#
# COMPACT_ATOMS: atom_id res chain seq x y z
N MET A 1 28.02 2.62 2.84
CA MET A 1 27.27 2.95 1.61
C MET A 1 25.84 2.53 1.86
N THR A 2 24.93 3.49 1.84
CA THR A 2 23.68 3.55 2.60
C THR A 2 22.54 2.75 1.96
N THR A 3 22.05 1.75 2.69
CA THR A 3 20.69 1.17 2.74
C THR A 3 19.76 1.45 1.54
N THR A 4 19.69 0.50 0.59
CA THR A 4 18.69 0.47 -0.51
C THR A 4 17.81 -0.80 -0.43
N THR A 5 17.63 -1.36 0.76
CA THR A 5 16.97 -2.66 0.97
C THR A 5 15.65 -2.60 1.74
N ASP A 6 15.21 -1.43 2.20
CA ASP A 6 13.99 -1.31 3.02
C ASP A 6 12.72 -1.17 2.16
N THR A 7 12.81 -0.44 1.04
CA THR A 7 11.68 -0.12 0.15
C THR A 7 11.08 -1.32 -0.56
N LEU A 8 11.90 -2.32 -0.89
CA LEU A 8 11.43 -3.55 -1.54
C LEU A 8 10.60 -4.41 -0.59
N ASN A 9 10.83 -4.33 0.72
CA ASN A 9 10.13 -5.17 1.68
C ASN A 9 8.72 -4.65 1.97
N THR A 10 8.52 -3.34 2.09
CA THR A 10 7.21 -2.77 2.42
C THR A 10 6.20 -2.96 1.30
N LEU A 11 6.60 -2.72 0.05
CA LEU A 11 5.76 -2.98 -1.12
C LEU A 11 5.38 -4.47 -1.27
N GLU A 12 6.33 -5.37 -1.06
CA GLU A 12 6.08 -6.83 -1.09
C GLU A 12 5.09 -7.26 0.01
N LEU A 13 5.15 -6.62 1.18
CA LEU A 13 4.21 -6.85 2.28
C LEU A 13 2.81 -6.32 1.95
N LEU A 14 2.71 -5.11 1.42
CA LEU A 14 1.45 -4.54 0.91
C LEU A 14 0.81 -5.43 -0.15
N LYS A 15 1.61 -5.91 -1.10
CA LYS A 15 1.17 -6.85 -2.14
C LYS A 15 0.59 -8.13 -1.54
N LYS A 16 1.28 -8.72 -0.56
CA LYS A 16 0.78 -9.93 0.12
C LYS A 16 -0.52 -9.67 0.87
N GLU A 17 -0.64 -8.53 1.52
CA GLU A 17 -1.85 -8.19 2.26
C GLU A 17 -3.03 -7.93 1.32
N ALA A 18 -2.82 -7.14 0.26
CA ALA A 18 -3.84 -6.92 -0.77
C ALA A 18 -4.30 -8.25 -1.43
N ALA A 19 -3.37 -9.17 -1.69
CA ALA A 19 -3.71 -10.50 -2.21
C ALA A 19 -4.56 -11.33 -1.22
N LYS A 20 -4.26 -11.26 0.08
CA LYS A 20 -5.10 -11.90 1.12
C LYS A 20 -6.48 -11.28 1.24
N ILE A 21 -6.56 -9.95 1.23
CA ILE A 21 -7.80 -9.18 1.32
C ILE A 21 -8.74 -9.55 0.15
N LEU A 22 -8.17 -9.70 -1.06
CA LEU A 22 -8.91 -10.12 -2.25
C LEU A 22 -9.09 -11.63 -2.37
N ASN A 23 -8.48 -12.40 -1.46
CA ASN A 23 -8.46 -13.86 -1.47
C ASN A 23 -7.97 -14.46 -2.82
N ILE A 24 -6.87 -13.90 -3.34
CA ILE A 24 -6.20 -14.35 -4.58
C ILE A 24 -4.74 -14.70 -4.33
N GLU A 25 -4.10 -15.37 -5.29
CA GLU A 25 -2.70 -15.80 -5.16
C GLU A 25 -1.70 -14.64 -5.19
N SER A 26 -1.95 -13.62 -6.03
CA SER A 26 -1.11 -12.44 -6.14
C SER A 26 -1.85 -11.28 -6.78
N VAL A 27 -1.50 -10.06 -6.41
CA VAL A 27 -1.96 -8.82 -7.04
C VAL A 27 -0.84 -8.17 -7.83
N ASP A 28 -1.19 -7.43 -8.87
CA ASP A 28 -0.26 -6.59 -9.61
C ASP A 28 -0.17 -5.20 -8.95
N THR A 29 1.04 -4.79 -8.57
CA THR A 29 1.28 -3.52 -7.86
C THR A 29 1.27 -2.30 -8.79
N HIS A 30 1.29 -2.51 -10.11
CA HIS A 30 1.21 -1.47 -11.13
C HIS A 30 -0.23 -1.20 -11.59
N VAL A 31 -1.19 -2.00 -11.12
CA VAL A 31 -2.62 -1.86 -11.43
C VAL A 31 -3.31 -1.04 -10.34
N GLY A 32 -4.28 -0.22 -10.75
CA GLY A 32 -5.08 0.58 -9.82
C GLY A 32 -5.91 -0.29 -8.89
N LEU A 33 -6.10 0.15 -7.64
CA LEU A 33 -6.87 -0.58 -6.62
C LEU A 33 -8.26 -1.03 -7.12
N GLY A 34 -8.97 -0.18 -7.86
CA GLY A 34 -10.30 -0.51 -8.38
C GLY A 34 -10.27 -1.64 -9.41
N GLU A 35 -9.25 -1.67 -10.26
CA GLU A 35 -9.03 -2.75 -11.25
C GLU A 35 -8.58 -4.06 -10.58
N LEU A 36 -7.89 -3.97 -9.44
CA LEU A 36 -7.59 -5.14 -8.59
C LEU A 36 -8.84 -5.72 -7.91
N GLY A 37 -9.94 -4.96 -7.84
CA GLY A 37 -11.15 -5.35 -7.11
C GLY A 37 -11.14 -4.93 -5.64
N ILE A 38 -10.25 -4.02 -5.25
CA ILE A 38 -10.24 -3.42 -3.90
C ILE A 38 -11.42 -2.43 -3.83
N ASP A 39 -12.40 -2.75 -2.99
CA ASP A 39 -13.52 -1.87 -2.67
C ASP A 39 -13.21 -0.98 -1.45
N SER A 40 -14.08 0.00 -1.18
CA SER A 40 -14.10 0.85 0.01
C SER A 40 -13.80 0.12 1.32
N LEU A 41 -14.34 -1.10 1.52
CA LEU A 41 -14.07 -1.90 2.72
C LEU A 41 -12.63 -2.42 2.76
N ASN A 42 -12.17 -2.97 1.64
CA ASN A 42 -10.82 -3.49 1.47
C ASN A 42 -9.77 -2.37 1.60
N VAL A 43 -10.09 -1.15 1.13
CA VAL A 43 -9.25 0.04 1.32
C VAL A 43 -9.05 0.34 2.80
N VAL A 44 -10.09 0.26 3.64
CA VAL A 44 -9.96 0.51 5.08
C VAL A 44 -9.01 -0.51 5.73
N GLU A 45 -9.15 -1.80 5.41
CA GLU A 45 -8.23 -2.84 5.90
C GLU A 45 -6.80 -2.58 5.44
N LEU A 46 -6.62 -2.19 4.17
CA LEU A 46 -5.31 -1.85 3.61
C LEU A 46 -4.68 -0.64 4.31
N ILE A 47 -5.45 0.41 4.61
CA ILE A 47 -4.98 1.60 5.33
C ILE A 47 -4.53 1.22 6.74
N VAL A 48 -5.32 0.42 7.46
CA VAL A 48 -4.93 -0.04 8.81
C VAL A 48 -3.62 -0.83 8.73
N TYR A 49 -3.45 -1.69 7.73
CA TYR A 49 -2.19 -2.38 7.51
C TYR A 49 -1.04 -1.43 7.18
N CYS A 50 -1.30 -0.37 6.40
CA CYS A 50 -0.32 0.68 6.14
C CYS A 50 0.10 1.39 7.45
N GLU A 51 -0.83 1.72 8.33
CA GLU A 51 -0.50 2.30 9.65
C GLU A 51 0.39 1.35 10.47
N GLN A 52 0.14 0.05 10.42
CA GLN A 52 0.97 -0.92 11.14
C GLN A 52 2.36 -1.10 10.51
N LEU A 53 2.44 -1.07 9.19
CA LEU A 53 3.67 -1.30 8.44
C LEU A 53 4.57 -0.05 8.44
N TYR A 54 3.97 1.12 8.24
CA TYR A 54 4.69 2.39 8.10
C TYR A 54 4.69 3.23 9.39
N GLY A 55 3.89 2.88 10.39
CA GLY A 55 3.74 3.65 11.62
C GLY A 55 2.68 4.74 11.50
N SER A 56 2.83 5.83 12.26
CA SER A 56 1.89 6.96 12.20
C SER A 56 1.92 7.61 10.82
N ILE A 57 0.88 7.36 10.04
CA ILE A 57 0.63 7.97 8.74
C ILE A 57 -0.53 8.93 8.85
N ASP A 58 -0.55 9.94 7.99
CA ASP A 58 -1.62 10.92 7.95
C ASP A 58 -2.62 10.54 6.85
N PRO A 59 -3.85 10.10 7.20
CA PRO A 59 -4.84 9.68 6.21
C PRO A 59 -5.33 10.83 5.35
N GLU A 60 -5.21 12.10 5.78
CA GLU A 60 -5.57 13.26 4.97
C GLU A 60 -4.53 13.53 3.87
N GLN A 61 -3.27 13.11 4.08
CA GLN A 61 -2.21 13.14 3.07
C GLN A 61 -2.24 11.96 2.10
N LEU A 62 -2.96 10.88 2.45
CA LEU A 62 -3.08 9.69 1.62
C LEU A 62 -4.16 9.84 0.56
N ASN A 63 -3.74 10.06 -0.68
CA ASN A 63 -4.67 10.11 -1.81
C ASN A 63 -4.89 8.71 -2.41
N ILE A 64 -5.71 7.91 -1.72
CA ILE A 64 -6.11 6.57 -2.17
C ILE A 64 -7.41 6.68 -2.98
N THR A 65 -7.31 6.36 -4.26
CA THR A 65 -8.42 6.33 -5.21
C THR A 65 -8.43 5.00 -5.94
N GLN A 66 -9.51 4.71 -6.67
CA GLN A 66 -9.59 3.50 -7.51
C GLN A 66 -8.47 3.40 -8.57
N TYR A 67 -7.85 4.53 -8.94
CA TYR A 67 -6.76 4.59 -9.91
C TYR A 67 -5.37 4.54 -9.27
N THR A 68 -5.29 4.69 -7.94
CA THR A 68 -4.03 4.65 -7.21
C THR A 68 -3.53 3.21 -7.20
N THR A 69 -2.24 3.01 -7.47
CA THR A 69 -1.62 1.68 -7.44
C THR A 69 -0.95 1.40 -6.08
N LEU A 70 -0.67 0.13 -5.77
CA LEU A 70 0.04 -0.22 -4.53
C LEU A 70 1.44 0.41 -4.45
N GLU A 71 2.14 0.52 -5.59
CA GLU A 71 3.42 1.25 -5.66
C GLU A 71 3.26 2.73 -5.29
N GLN A 72 2.20 3.39 -5.78
CA GLN A 72 1.95 4.78 -5.44
C GLN A 72 1.61 4.96 -3.97
N ILE A 73 0.91 3.99 -3.35
CA ILE A 73 0.62 4.02 -1.92
C ILE A 73 1.92 3.87 -1.13
N ASP A 74 2.73 2.85 -1.42
CA ASP A 74 4.03 2.64 -0.78
C ASP A 74 4.93 3.89 -0.90
N SER A 75 5.02 4.48 -2.08
CA SER A 75 5.81 5.69 -2.30
C SER A 75 5.29 6.89 -1.50
N GLN A 76 3.97 7.10 -1.45
CA GLN A 76 3.37 8.18 -0.63
C GLN A 76 3.66 7.98 0.86
N LEU A 77 3.54 6.74 1.36
CA LEU A 77 3.74 6.40 2.75
C LEU A 77 5.20 6.56 3.17
N GLN A 78 6.15 6.08 2.36
CA GLN A 78 7.57 6.28 2.62
C GLN A 78 7.92 7.77 2.69
N GLN A 79 7.38 8.58 1.78
CA GLN A 79 7.62 10.03 1.77
C GLN A 79 7.14 10.70 3.07
N GLN A 80 6.08 10.20 3.70
CA GLN A 80 5.60 10.70 4.99
C GLN A 80 6.50 10.31 6.17
N GLN A 81 7.20 9.18 6.10
CA GLN A 81 8.11 8.74 7.17
C GLN A 81 9.41 9.54 7.25
N VAL A 82 9.84 10.12 6.13
CA VAL A 82 11.09 10.91 6.04
C VAL A 82 10.88 12.40 6.33
N ALA A 83 9.64 12.83 6.57
CA ALA A 83 9.23 14.22 6.75
C ALA A 83 9.31 14.69 8.22
#